data_AF-A0A7D7L108-F1
#
_entry.id   AF-A0A7D7L108-F1
#
_cell.length_a   1.000
_cell.length_b   1.000
_cell.length_c   1.000
_cell.angle_alpha   90.00
_cell.angle_beta   90.00
_cell.angle_gamma   90.00
#
_symmetry.space_group_name_H-M   'P 1'
#
loop_
_entity.id
_entity.type
_entity.pdbx_description
1 polymer ?
#
loop_
_entity_poly.entity_id
_entity_poly.type
_entity_poly.pdbx_seq_one_letter_code
_entity_poly.pdbx_strand_id
1 'polypeptide(L)' 'MMVRSYKRTTDRSDANRPVRVRYIKRSEIDAEKVAEVLIRIALRAAGNGTSTGNAGSYVRDLLVSAR' A
#
# COMPACT_ATOMS: atom_id res chain seq x y z
N MET A 1 -7.74 24.24 36.93
CA MET A 1 -8.22 23.76 35.61
C MET A 1 -7.05 23.07 34.92
N MET A 2 -7.13 21.76 34.69
CA MET A 2 -6.01 20.95 34.19
C MET A 2 -6.08 20.90 32.66
N VAL A 3 -5.14 21.55 31.97
CA VAL A 3 -5.10 21.59 30.50
C VAL A 3 -4.36 20.35 30.00
N ARG A 4 -5.07 19.43 29.33
CA ARG A 4 -4.45 18.28 28.67
C ARG A 4 -3.60 18.77 27.49
N SER A 5 -2.28 18.66 27.61
CA SER A 5 -1.36 18.89 26.50
C SER A 5 -1.44 17.70 25.53
N TYR A 6 -2.09 17.90 24.38
CA TYR A 6 -2.07 16.93 23.29
C TYR A 6 -0.79 17.12 22.49
N LYS A 7 0.26 16.35 22.81
CA LYS A 7 1.40 16.18 21.89
C LYS A 7 0.89 15.42 20.66
N ARG A 8 0.79 16.09 19.51
CA ARG A 8 0.68 15.41 18.21
C ARG A 8 2.02 14.72 17.96
N THR A 9 2.10 13.44 18.31
CA THR A 9 3.18 12.57 17.87
C THR A 9 2.95 12.33 16.38
N THR A 10 3.54 13.17 15.53
CA THR A 10 3.83 12.80 14.14
C THR A 10 4.89 11.69 14.18
N ASP A 11 4.49 10.53 14.72
CA ASP A 11 5.29 9.31 14.71
C ASP A 11 5.25 8.79 13.28
N ARG A 12 6.13 9.35 12.45
CA ARG A 12 6.41 8.73 11.16
C ARG A 12 7.31 7.56 11.50
N SER A 13 6.73 6.35 11.53
CA SER A 13 7.47 5.09 11.62
C SER A 13 8.75 5.25 10.83
N ASP A 14 9.87 5.09 11.51
CA ASP A 14 11.19 5.24 10.93
C ASP A 14 11.25 4.35 9.68
N ALA A 15 11.41 4.96 8.50
CA ALA A 15 11.47 4.22 7.23
C ALA A 15 12.81 3.46 7.09
N ASN A 16 13.57 3.36 8.18
CA ASN A 16 14.87 2.71 8.29
C ASN A 16 14.74 1.19 8.35
N ARG A 17 13.84 0.61 7.55
CA ARG A 17 13.84 -0.83 7.30
C ARG A 17 15.02 -1.11 6.37
N PRO A 18 15.99 -1.96 6.75
CA PRO A 18 17.07 -2.31 5.86
C PRO A 18 16.50 -3.07 4.66
N VAL A 19 16.41 -2.40 3.51
CA VAL A 19 15.99 -3.01 2.24
C VAL A 19 17.25 -3.38 1.46
N ARG A 20 17.42 -4.67 1.16
CA ARG A 20 18.44 -5.12 0.22
C ARG A 20 17.91 -4.86 -1.19
N VAL A 21 18.47 -3.86 -1.86
CA VAL A 21 18.10 -3.52 -3.25
C VAL A 21 19.04 -4.23 -4.22
N ARG A 22 18.47 -4.76 -5.31
CA ARG A 22 19.23 -5.25 -6.46
C ARG A 22 18.83 -4.40 -7.67
N TYR A 23 19.81 -3.86 -8.36
CA TYR A 23 19.57 -3.15 -9.61
C TYR A 23 19.28 -4.17 -10.72
N ILE A 24 18.14 -4.01 -11.38
CA ILE A 24 17.68 -4.85 -12.49
C ILE A 24 17.35 -3.89 -13.64
N LYS A 25 17.76 -4.23 -14.87
CA LYS A 25 17.42 -3.41 -16.04
C LYS A 25 15.90 -3.45 -16.24
N ARG A 26 15.31 -2.31 -16.62
CA ARG A 26 13.86 -2.21 -16.82
C ARG A 26 13.30 -3.25 -17.80
N SER A 27 14.08 -3.62 -18.82
CA SER A 27 13.73 -4.65 -19.81
C SER A 27 13.67 -6.07 -19.23
N GLU A 28 14.30 -6.32 -18.09
CA GLU A 28 14.32 -7.61 -17.40
C GLU A 28 13.22 -7.70 -16.33
N ILE A 29 12.46 -6.62 -16.12
CA ILE A 29 11.34 -6.60 -15.18
C ILE A 29 10.10 -7.13 -15.88
N ASP A 30 9.56 -8.23 -15.36
CA ASP A 30 8.24 -8.72 -15.75
C ASP A 30 7.16 -7.79 -15.16
N ALA A 31 6.68 -6.87 -15.99
CA ALA A 31 5.66 -5.89 -15.60
C ALA A 31 4.33 -6.55 -15.22
N GLU A 32 3.96 -7.66 -15.87
CA GLU A 32 2.73 -8.40 -15.57
C GLU A 32 2.83 -9.01 -14.17
N LYS A 33 3.97 -9.61 -13.84
CA LYS A 33 4.17 -10.18 -12.51
C LYS A 33 4.18 -9.13 -11.41
N VAL A 34 4.79 -7.97 -11.68
CA VAL A 34 4.75 -6.83 -10.74
C VAL A 34 3.31 -6.35 -10.56
N ALA A 35 2.55 -6.19 -11.64
CA ALA A 35 1.14 -5.77 -11.58
C ALA A 35 0.29 -6.75 -10.76
N GLU A 36 0.43 -8.06 -10.99
CA GLU A 36 -0.25 -9.11 -10.21
C GLU A 36 -0.02 -8.96 -8.70
N VAL A 37 1.24 -8.76 -8.29
CA VAL A 37 1.60 -8.62 -6.88
C VAL A 37 1.01 -7.34 -6.29
N LEU A 38 1.09 -6.21 -7.01
CA LEU A 38 0.53 -4.94 -6.55
C LEU A 38 -0.99 -5.01 -6.40
N ILE A 39 -1.69 -5.65 -7.35
CA ILE A 39 -3.13 -5.87 -7.28
C ILE A 39 -3.49 -6.73 -6.06
N ARG A 40 -2.75 -7.81 -5.78
CA ARG A 40 -2.98 -8.64 -4.58
C ARG A 40 -2.79 -7.87 -3.28
N ILE A 41 -1.75 -7.02 -3.20
CA ILE A 41 -1.50 -6.19 -2.02
C ILE A 41 -2.66 -5.20 -1.82
N ALA A 42 -3.09 -4.53 -2.90
CA ALA A 42 -4.23 -3.62 -2.85
C ALA A 42 -5.50 -4.33 -2.37
N LEU A 43 -5.85 -5.47 -2.98
CA LEU A 43 -7.03 -6.26 -2.61
C LEU A 43 -7.00 -6.77 -1.16
N ARG A 44 -5.81 -7.10 -0.63
CA ARG A 44 -5.62 -7.49 0.78
C ARG A 44 -5.79 -6.30 1.72
N ALA A 45 -5.39 -5.10 1.30
CA ALA A 45 -5.54 -3.87 2.08
C ALA A 45 -6.95 -3.25 1.98
N ALA A 46 -7.80 -3.76 1.09
CA ALA A 46 -9.16 -3.26 0.88
C ALA A 46 -9.98 -3.24 2.17
N GLY A 47 -10.63 -2.12 2.45
CA GLY A 47 -11.41 -1.91 3.68
C GLY A 47 -10.62 -1.31 4.86
N ASN A 48 -9.29 -1.16 4.77
CA ASN A 48 -8.48 -0.62 5.87
C ASN A 48 -8.42 0.93 5.93
N GLY A 49 -9.22 1.64 5.12
CA GLY A 49 -9.29 3.11 5.12
C GLY A 49 -8.01 3.84 4.69
N THR A 50 -7.03 3.13 4.12
CA THR A 50 -5.78 3.69 3.58
C THR A 50 -5.90 3.93 2.08
N SER A 51 -5.01 4.75 1.49
CA SER A 51 -5.00 4.99 0.04
C SER A 51 -4.87 3.69 -0.77
N THR A 52 -4.02 2.76 -0.33
CA THR A 52 -3.88 1.43 -0.94
C THR A 52 -5.13 0.58 -0.75
N GLY A 53 -5.79 0.70 0.40
CA GLY A 53 -7.07 0.03 0.66
C GLY A 53 -8.19 0.54 -0.23
N ASN A 54 -8.27 1.85 -0.49
CA ASN A 54 -9.28 2.43 -1.37
C ASN A 54 -9.08 1.96 -2.82
N ALA A 55 -7.84 1.94 -3.31
CA ALA A 55 -7.51 1.36 -4.61
C ALA A 55 -7.87 -0.14 -4.67
N GLY A 56 -7.63 -0.86 -3.59
CA GLY A 56 -8.04 -2.26 -3.43
C GLY A 56 -9.54 -2.48 -3.52
N SER A 57 -10.33 -1.67 -2.81
CA SER A 57 -11.80 -1.73 -2.86
C SER A 57 -12.29 -1.45 -4.27
N TYR A 58 -11.77 -0.41 -4.93
CA TYR A 58 -12.12 -0.08 -6.31
C TYR A 58 -11.84 -1.25 -7.29
N VAL A 59 -10.66 -1.87 -7.21
CA VAL A 59 -10.33 -3.02 -8.05
C VAL A 59 -11.23 -4.21 -7.75
N ARG A 60 -11.58 -4.45 -6.47
CA ARG A 60 -12.52 -5.51 -6.09
C ARG A 60 -13.89 -5.28 -6.74
N ASP A 61 -14.40 -4.05 -6.70
CA ASP A 61 -15.71 -3.71 -7.28
C ASP A 61 -15.70 -3.92 -8.80
N LEU A 62 -14.63 -3.54 -9.50
CA LEU A 62 -14.47 -3.82 -10.93
C LEU A 62 -14.49 -5.32 -11.26
N LEU A 63 -13.81 -6.15 -10.45
CA LEU A 63 -13.77 -7.59 -10.66
C LEU A 63 -15.10 -8.28 -10.34
N VAL A 64 -15.86 -7.77 -9.36
CA VAL A 64 -17.21 -8.27 -9.04
C VAL A 64 -18.21 -7.85 -10.11
N SER A 65 -18.12 -6.61 -10.60
CA SER A 65 -19.01 -6.08 -11.64
C SER A 65 -18.74 -6.64 -13.04
N ALA A 66 -17.53 -7.14 -13.30
CA ALA A 66 -17.16 -7.76 -14.57
C ALA A 66 -17.58 -9.25 -14.65
N ARG A 67 -18.23 -9.79 -13.61
CA ARG A 67 -18.71 -11.17 -13.53
C ARG A 67 -20.19 -11.25 -13.88
#